data_AF-A0A2S6AE88-F1
#
_entry.id   AF-A0A2S6AE88-F1
#
_cell.length_a   1.000
_cell.length_b   1.000
_cell.length_c   1.000
_cell.angle_alpha   90.00
_cell.angle_beta   90.00
_cell.angle_gamma   90.00
#
_symmetry.space_group_name_H-M   'P 1'
#
loop_
_entity.id
_entity.type
_entity.pdbx_description
1 polymer ?
#
loop_
_entity_poly.entity_id
_entity_poly.type
_entity_poly.pdbx_seq_one_letter_code
_entity_poly.pdbx_strand_id
1 'polypeptide(L)' 'MRTPTAVGPADTVDRLIAEFGARLPRPAIEIAVARALRDLRGSPVPALPELVERLARQRLTDSAISPTTAVR' A
#
# COMPACT_ATOMS: atom_id res chain seq x y z
N MET A 1 -12.49 20.75 -7.75
CA MET A 1 -11.41 19.88 -8.27
C MET A 1 -10.42 19.64 -7.12
N ARG A 2 -10.37 18.43 -6.52
CA ARG A 2 -9.23 18.09 -5.64
C ARG A 2 -8.10 17.64 -6.55
N THR A 3 -7.05 18.44 -6.67
CA THR A 3 -5.77 17.99 -7.22
C THR A 3 -5.23 16.90 -6.29
N PRO A 4 -4.97 15.67 -6.77
CA PRO A 4 -4.25 14.69 -5.96
C PRO A 4 -2.83 15.22 -5.83
N THR A 5 -2.51 15.67 -4.62
CA THR A 5 -1.14 15.96 -4.22
C THR A 5 -0.32 14.69 -4.45
N ALA A 6 0.72 14.78 -5.27
CA ALA A 6 1.77 13.77 -5.34
C ALA A 6 2.50 13.78 -3.98
N VAL A 7 1.88 13.17 -2.97
CA VAL A 7 2.47 13.06 -1.65
C VAL A 7 3.34 11.83 -1.64
N GLY A 8 4.57 12.00 -1.16
CA GLY A 8 5.56 10.94 -1.11
C GLY A 8 5.10 9.70 -0.32
N PRO A 9 5.88 8.62 -0.37
CA PRO A 9 5.48 7.30 0.15
C PRO A 9 5.06 7.26 1.63
N ALA A 10 5.50 8.22 2.45
CA ALA A 10 5.08 8.33 3.85
C ALA A 10 3.58 8.64 4.02
N ASP A 11 3.02 9.47 3.14
CA ASP A 11 1.59 9.82 3.18
C ASP A 11 0.71 8.71 2.59
N THR A 12 1.26 7.93 1.65
CA THR A 12 0.65 6.68 1.21
C THR A 12 0.52 5.68 2.37
N VAL A 13 1.54 5.56 3.22
CA VAL A 13 1.49 4.69 4.40
C VAL A 13 0.40 5.15 5.38
N ASP A 14 0.32 6.45 5.69
CA ASP A 14 -0.69 6.97 6.62
C ASP A 14 -2.12 6.71 6.14
N ARG A 15 -2.40 6.99 4.87
CA ARG A 15 -3.71 6.70 4.25
C ARG A 15 -4.06 5.21 4.29
N LEU A 16 -3.09 4.34 4.00
CA LEU A 16 -3.31 2.89 4.08
C LEU A 16 -3.47 2.39 5.52
N ILE A 17 -2.82 3.02 6.50
CA ILE A 17 -3.05 2.75 7.93
C ILE A 17 -4.47 3.15 8.33
N ALA A 18 -4.95 4.32 7.90
CA ALA A 18 -6.32 4.74 8.15
C ALA A 18 -7.35 3.78 7.52
N GLU A 19 -7.06 3.25 6.32
CA GLU A 19 -7.95 2.36 5.57
C GLU A 19 -7.94 0.91 6.12
N PHE A 20 -6.78 0.36 6.46
CA PHE A 20 -6.60 -1.07 6.79
C PHE A 20 -6.20 -1.35 8.23
N GLY A 21 -5.80 -0.34 9.01
CA GLY A 21 -5.23 -0.50 10.36
C GLY A 21 -6.16 -1.16 11.38
N ALA A 22 -7.47 -1.15 11.14
CA ALA A 22 -8.45 -1.87 11.94
C ALA A 22 -8.41 -3.40 11.73
N ARG A 23 -7.88 -3.86 10.59
CA ARG A 23 -7.87 -5.28 10.16
C ARG A 23 -6.47 -5.85 10.06
N LEU A 24 -5.48 -5.02 9.77
CA LEU A 24 -4.09 -5.43 9.53
C LEU A 24 -3.15 -4.64 10.44
N PRO A 25 -2.11 -5.30 10.98
CA PRO A 25 -1.14 -4.62 11.81
C PRO A 25 -0.29 -3.67 10.96
N ARG A 26 0.09 -2.52 11.54
CA ARG A 26 0.91 -1.48 10.87
C ARG A 26 2.16 -2.04 10.14
N PRO A 27 2.94 -2.97 10.71
CA PRO A 27 4.08 -3.57 9.99
C PRO A 27 3.70 -4.25 8.67
N ALA A 28 2.53 -4.89 8.58
CA ALA A 28 2.07 -5.51 7.34
C ALA A 28 1.80 -4.47 6.25
N ILE A 29 1.25 -3.32 6.63
CA ILE A 29 0.98 -2.18 5.74
C ILE A 29 2.30 -1.58 5.24
N GLU A 30 3.25 -1.34 6.13
CA GLU A 30 4.59 -0.83 5.77
C GLU A 30 5.34 -1.78 4.83
N ILE A 31 5.29 -3.09 5.10
CA ILE A 31 5.89 -4.12 4.24
C ILE A 31 5.23 -4.12 2.85
N ALA A 32 3.91 -3.99 2.75
CA ALA A 32 3.21 -3.95 1.48
C ALA A 32 3.65 -2.75 0.63
N VAL A 33 3.75 -1.57 1.23
CA VAL A 33 4.22 -0.34 0.56
C VAL A 33 5.69 -0.46 0.15
N ALA A 34 6.56 -0.96 1.04
CA ALA A 34 7.98 -1.15 0.73
C ALA A 34 8.21 -2.14 -0.42
N ARG A 35 7.41 -3.23 -0.49
CA ARG A 35 7.43 -4.17 -1.61
C ARG A 35 6.93 -3.52 -2.89
N ALA A 36 5.82 -2.76 -2.85
CA ALA A 36 5.31 -2.05 -4.02
C ALA A 36 6.33 -1.04 -4.57
N LEU A 37 7.01 -0.29 -3.69
CA LEU A 37 8.12 0.60 -4.08
C LEU A 37 9.25 -0.14 -4.77
N ARG A 38 9.64 -1.31 -4.24
CA ARG A 38 10.70 -2.14 -4.82
C ARG A 38 10.32 -2.67 -6.20
N ASP A 39 9.09 -3.15 -6.35
CA ASP A 39 8.58 -3.73 -7.60
C ASP A 39 8.44 -2.67 -8.71
N LEU A 40 8.20 -1.42 -8.33
CA LEU A 40 8.05 -0.29 -9.24
C LEU A 40 9.36 0.49 -9.44
N ARG A 41 10.51 -0.01 -8.94
CA ARG A 41 11.82 0.58 -9.25
C ARG A 41 12.07 0.50 -10.75
N GLY A 42 12.04 1.66 -11.42
CA GLY A 42 12.16 1.76 -12.89
C GLY A 42 10.91 2.33 -13.57
N SER A 43 9.80 2.48 -12.85
CA SER A 43 8.62 3.20 -13.33
C SER A 43 8.88 4.72 -13.35
N PRO A 44 8.29 5.48 -14.29
CA PRO A 44 8.43 6.93 -14.32
C PRO A 44 8.02 7.57 -12.98
N VAL A 45 8.93 8.38 -12.43
CA VAL A 45 8.81 9.09 -11.14
C VAL A 45 7.45 9.77 -10.92
N PRO A 46 6.83 10.49 -11.89
CA PRO A 46 5.58 11.20 -11.63
C PRO A 46 4.36 10.30 -11.40
N ALA A 47 4.41 9.01 -11.77
CA ALA A 47 3.30 8.06 -11.54
C ALA A 47 3.61 7.07 -10.41
N LEU A 48 4.83 7.11 -9.87
CA LEU A 48 5.31 6.13 -8.92
C LEU A 48 4.51 6.13 -7.61
N PRO A 49 4.13 7.29 -7.01
CA PRO A 49 3.30 7.32 -5.80
C PRO A 49 1.94 6.63 -5.99
N GLU A 50 1.24 6.93 -7.08
CA GLU A 50 -0.11 6.40 -7.36
C GLU A 50 -0.06 4.90 -7.67
N LEU A 51 0.97 4.45 -8.41
CA LEU A 51 1.19 3.05 -8.70
C LEU A 51 1.54 2.26 -7.44
N VAL A 52 2.37 2.82 -6.55
CA VAL A 52 2.73 2.22 -5.26
C VAL A 52 1.50 2.07 -4.39
N GLU A 53 0.69 3.12 -4.25
CA GLU A 53 -0.54 3.09 -3.47
C GLU A 53 -1.49 2.01 -4.00
N ARG A 54 -1.71 1.98 -5.31
CA ARG A 54 -2.62 1.03 -5.95
C ARG A 54 -2.16 -0.41 -5.76
N LEU A 55 -0.87 -0.70 -5.96
CA LEU A 55 -0.31 -2.04 -5.77
C LEU A 55 -0.32 -2.47 -4.31
N ALA A 56 0.03 -1.57 -3.37
CA ALA A 56 -0.03 -1.84 -1.95
C ALA A 56 -1.48 -2.10 -1.50
N ARG A 57 -2.44 -1.27 -1.92
CA ARG A 57 -3.87 -1.46 -1.64
C ARG A 57 -4.37 -2.81 -2.15
N GLN A 58 -4.04 -3.20 -3.38
CA GLN A 58 -4.45 -4.50 -3.92
C GLN A 58 -3.97 -5.68 -3.05
N ARG A 59 -2.72 -5.64 -2.59
CA ARG A 59 -2.14 -6.69 -1.74
C ARG A 59 -2.74 -6.73 -0.34
N LEU A 60 -3.00 -5.56 0.25
CA LEU A 60 -3.63 -5.45 1.57
C LEU A 60 -5.08 -5.90 1.52
N THR A 61 -5.82 -5.55 0.46
CA THR A 61 -7.15 -6.07 0.21
C THR A 61 -7.10 -7.58 0.15
N ASP A 62 -6.28 -8.19 -0.72
CA ASP A 62 -6.14 -9.64 -0.84
C ASP A 62 -5.82 -10.33 0.51
N SER A 63 -4.89 -9.76 1.29
CA SER A 63 -4.54 -10.24 2.64
C SER A 63 -5.67 -10.09 3.66
N ALA A 64 -6.60 -9.14 3.45
CA ALA A 64 -7.73 -8.89 4.33
C ALA A 64 -8.99 -9.69 3.94
N ILE A 65 -9.15 -10.08 2.67
CA ILE A 65 -10.25 -10.97 2.18
C ILE A 65 -9.88 -12.44 2.29
N SER A 66 -8.60 -12.80 2.27
CA SER A 66 -8.16 -14.09 2.78
C SER A 66 -7.97 -13.97 4.29
N PRO A 67 -8.98 -14.26 5.13
CA PRO A 67 -8.66 -14.61 6.51
C PRO A 67 -7.69 -15.77 6.38
N THR A 68 -6.46 -15.60 6.84
CA THR A 68 -5.44 -16.62 6.63
C THR A 68 -6.01 -17.96 7.11
N THR A 69 -6.26 -18.86 6.16
CA THR A 69 -6.18 -20.29 6.37
C THR A 69 -4.73 -20.52 6.73
N ALA A 70 -4.40 -20.32 8.00
CA ALA A 70 -3.16 -20.80 8.59
C ALA A 70 -3.26 -22.32 8.64
N VAL A 71 -2.91 -22.98 7.53
CA VAL A 71 -2.43 -24.37 7.58
C VAL A 71 -1.02 -24.30 8.20
N ARG A 72 -0.89 -25.10 9.26
CA ARG A 72 0.29 -25.36 10.09
C ARG A 72 1.59 -25.54 9.33
#